data_AF-A0A960SGC8-F1
#
_entry.id   AF-A0A960SGC8-F1
#
_cell.length_a   1.000
_cell.length_b   1.000
_cell.length_c   1.000
_cell.angle_alpha   90.00
_cell.angle_beta   90.00
_cell.angle_gamma   90.00
#
_symmetry.space_group_name_H-M   'P 1'
#
loop_
_entity.id
_entity.type
_entity.pdbx_description
1 polymer ?
#
loop_
_entity_poly.entity_id
_entity_poly.type
_entity_poly.pdbx_seq_one_letter_code
_entity_poly.pdbx_strand_id
1 'polypeptide(L)'
;AWAIIGFFWLIIYPFVVLAIIGSLVGIAYLLKKYFAYREERSKVDCESCGEKNYPCATECFSCHTLLTTPVRVGFFGQSKKNKPAENVEKHKLLLTEKKRCPACGTRLETRNPHQACPSCGHELFKDPQFAQDYLSMVGNRLFPVLLICLGLSFIPFIGLVIGVIIYRVNLVAPFRRYIPLHSSFFIKWMIRLFFFILIAVQLIPGVGAVVVPVMALINYRSYRRSFVKVLAA
;
A
#
# COMPACT_ATOMS: atom_id res chain seq x y z
N ALA A 1 34.67 -37.08 1.35
CA ALA A 1 34.06 -36.23 2.40
C ALA A 1 33.09 -35.19 1.81
N TRP A 2 33.53 -34.28 0.95
CA TRP A 2 32.69 -33.20 0.37
C TRP A 2 31.45 -33.67 -0.39
N ALA A 3 31.53 -34.77 -1.16
CA ALA A 3 30.38 -35.32 -1.89
C ALA A 3 29.27 -35.86 -0.96
N ILE A 4 29.64 -36.46 0.17
CA ILE A 4 28.70 -36.98 1.16
C ILE A 4 27.99 -35.81 1.86
N ILE A 5 28.75 -34.78 2.25
CA ILE A 5 28.19 -33.55 2.84
C ILE A 5 27.24 -32.86 1.87
N GLY A 6 27.60 -32.77 0.58
CA GLY A 6 26.75 -32.19 -0.46
C GLY A 6 25.44 -32.97 -0.67
N PHE A 7 25.49 -34.30 -0.65
CA PHE A 7 24.31 -35.15 -0.74
C PHE A 7 23.36 -34.97 0.45
N PHE A 8 23.89 -34.94 1.68
CA PHE A 8 23.08 -34.63 2.87
C PHE A 8 22.49 -33.22 2.81
N TRP A 9 23.24 -32.22 2.34
CA TRP A 9 22.70 -30.87 2.14
C TRP A 9 21.57 -30.84 1.11
N LEU A 10 21.66 -31.56 -0.01
CA LEU A 10 20.57 -31.62 -1.00
C LEU A 10 19.26 -32.15 -0.40
N ILE A 11 19.35 -33.09 0.55
CA ILE A 11 18.19 -33.64 1.25
C ILE A 11 17.68 -32.67 2.34
N ILE A 12 18.58 -32.07 3.13
CA ILE A 12 18.23 -31.22 4.28
C ILE A 12 17.76 -29.82 3.83
N TYR A 13 18.32 -29.28 2.74
CA TYR A 13 18.04 -27.95 2.21
C TYR A 13 16.54 -27.63 2.09
N PRO A 14 15.70 -28.46 1.42
CA PRO A 14 14.28 -28.17 1.29
C PRO A 14 13.57 -28.09 2.64
N PHE A 15 13.93 -28.92 3.61
CA PHE A 15 13.34 -28.88 4.95
C PHE A 15 13.74 -27.61 5.71
N VAL A 16 15.00 -27.19 5.61
CA VAL A 16 15.47 -25.94 6.20
C VAL A 16 14.76 -24.74 5.57
N VAL A 17 14.63 -24.70 4.23
CA VAL A 17 13.90 -23.64 3.52
C VAL A 17 12.42 -23.62 3.92
N LEU A 18 11.76 -24.77 4.01
CA LEU A 18 10.37 -24.88 4.45
C LEU A 18 10.20 -24.40 5.90
N ALA A 19 11.13 -24.77 6.79
CA ALA A 19 11.12 -24.31 8.18
C ALA A 19 11.27 -22.78 8.28
N ILE A 20 12.17 -22.19 7.49
CA ILE A 20 12.36 -20.74 7.43
C ILE A 20 11.09 -20.06 6.89
N ILE A 21 10.53 -20.52 5.78
CA ILE A 21 9.30 -19.95 5.20
C ILE A 21 8.14 -20.08 6.20
N GLY A 22 7.96 -21.24 6.81
CA GLY A 22 6.93 -21.49 7.82
C GLY A 22 7.05 -20.55 9.02
N SER A 23 8.27 -20.37 9.53
CA SER A 23 8.56 -19.42 10.60
C SER A 23 8.22 -17.98 10.21
N LEU A 24 8.66 -17.53 9.04
CA LEU A 24 8.37 -16.17 8.54
C LEU A 24 6.87 -15.93 8.36
N VAL A 25 6.13 -16.89 7.82
CA VAL A 25 4.67 -16.82 7.67
C VAL A 25 3.98 -16.80 9.03
N GLY A 26 4.41 -17.65 9.97
CA GLY A 26 3.90 -17.70 11.34
C GLY A 26 4.10 -16.38 12.07
N ILE A 27 5.31 -15.82 12.04
CA ILE A 27 5.62 -14.51 12.62
C ILE A 27 4.76 -13.41 11.99
N ALA A 28 4.63 -13.38 10.66
CA ALA A 28 3.80 -12.39 9.98
C ALA A 28 2.31 -12.49 10.36
N TYR A 29 1.80 -13.71 10.53
CA TYR A 29 0.43 -13.96 10.99
C TYR A 29 0.20 -13.46 12.42
N LEU A 30 1.13 -13.80 13.33
CA LEU A 30 1.07 -13.35 14.73
C LEU A 30 1.15 -11.82 14.84
N LEU A 31 2.04 -11.18 14.09
CA LEU A 31 2.14 -9.71 14.03
C LEU A 31 0.84 -9.08 13.52
N LYS A 32 0.24 -9.63 12.46
CA LYS A 32 -1.05 -9.16 11.94
C LYS A 32 -2.14 -9.25 13.01
N LYS A 33 -2.22 -10.37 13.73
CA LYS A 33 -3.20 -10.59 14.80
C LYS A 33 -2.97 -9.64 15.97
N TYR A 34 -1.71 -9.47 16.39
CA TYR A 34 -1.31 -8.54 17.44
C TYR A 34 -1.68 -7.10 17.11
N PHE A 35 -1.41 -6.65 15.89
CA PHE A 35 -1.76 -5.30 15.46
C PHE A 35 -3.27 -5.07 15.38
N ALA A 36 -4.05 -6.05 14.91
CA ALA A 36 -5.51 -5.96 14.90
C ALA A 36 -6.06 -5.86 16.33
N TYR A 37 -5.56 -6.69 17.24
CA TYR A 37 -5.94 -6.67 18.64
C TYR A 37 -5.63 -5.34 19.34
N ARG A 38 -4.43 -4.80 19.12
CA ARG A 38 -4.02 -3.50 19.66
C ARG A 38 -4.89 -2.36 19.13
N GLU A 39 -5.33 -2.47 17.88
CA GLU A 39 -6.19 -1.48 17.25
C GLU A 39 -7.60 -1.49 17.83
N GLU A 40 -8.19 -2.67 18.04
CA GLU A 40 -9.49 -2.82 18.72
C GLU A 40 -9.47 -2.26 20.14
N ARG A 41 -8.40 -2.52 20.90
CA ARG A 41 -8.20 -1.93 22.23
C ARG A 41 -7.96 -0.42 22.23
N SER A 42 -7.66 0.17 21.08
CA SER A 42 -7.40 1.61 20.97
C SER A 42 -8.63 2.42 20.62
N LYS A 43 -9.80 1.80 20.45
CA LYS A 43 -11.06 2.51 20.18
C LYS A 43 -11.40 3.47 21.31
N VAL A 44 -12.00 4.60 20.94
CA VAL A 44 -12.44 5.67 21.83
C VAL A 44 -13.95 5.81 21.75
N ASP A 45 -14.58 6.16 22.85
CA ASP A 45 -16.03 6.31 22.92
C ASP A 45 -16.45 7.62 22.23
N CYS A 46 -17.59 7.60 21.54
CA CYS A 46 -18.17 8.79 20.95
C CYS A 46 -18.79 9.69 22.02
N GLU A 47 -18.48 10.98 22.02
CA GLU A 47 -19.07 11.96 22.94
C GLU A 47 -20.61 12.07 22.81
N SER A 48 -21.17 11.72 21.64
CA SER A 48 -22.60 11.86 21.35
C SER A 48 -23.42 10.59 21.62
N CYS A 49 -22.92 9.41 21.22
CA CYS A 49 -23.67 8.14 21.33
C CYS A 49 -23.03 7.08 22.24
N GLY A 50 -21.83 7.33 22.78
CA GLY A 50 -21.11 6.37 23.64
C GLY A 50 -20.47 5.18 22.92
N GLU A 51 -20.66 5.06 21.59
CA GLU A 51 -20.19 3.91 20.83
C GLU A 51 -18.68 3.95 20.52
N LYS A 52 -18.03 2.79 20.40
CA LYS A 52 -16.56 2.68 20.25
C LYS A 52 -16.08 2.86 18.81
N ASN A 53 -15.43 3.98 18.55
CA ASN A 53 -14.91 4.34 17.23
C ASN A 53 -13.39 4.22 17.15
N TYR A 54 -12.87 4.04 15.93
CA TYR A 54 -11.43 4.12 15.72
C TYR A 54 -10.94 5.55 15.96
N PRO A 55 -9.78 5.76 16.63
CA PRO A 55 -9.29 7.11 16.89
C PRO A 55 -8.99 7.93 15.63
N CYS A 56 -8.78 7.27 14.50
CA CYS A 56 -8.53 7.93 13.22
C CYS A 56 -9.82 8.24 12.44
N ALA A 57 -10.99 7.85 12.95
CA ALA A 57 -12.28 8.17 12.34
C ALA A 57 -12.52 9.69 12.39
N THR A 58 -13.08 10.23 11.32
CA THR A 58 -13.52 11.63 11.25
C THR A 58 -14.97 11.77 11.72
N GLU A 59 -15.77 10.72 11.54
CA GLU A 59 -17.18 10.65 11.88
C GLU A 59 -17.47 9.35 12.62
N CYS A 60 -18.43 9.38 13.54
CA CYS A 60 -18.89 8.17 14.20
C CYS A 60 -19.54 7.20 13.21
N PHE A 61 -19.29 5.89 13.35
CA PHE A 61 -19.91 4.90 12.46
C PHE A 61 -21.43 4.74 12.65
N SER A 62 -21.96 5.11 13.83
CA SER A 62 -23.37 4.92 14.21
C SER A 62 -24.18 6.21 14.09
N CYS A 63 -23.79 7.27 14.81
CA CYS A 63 -24.53 8.54 14.80
C CYS A 63 -24.06 9.55 13.76
N HIS A 64 -22.98 9.27 13.02
CA HIS A 64 -22.37 10.16 12.03
C HIS A 64 -21.91 11.54 12.56
N THR A 65 -21.95 11.77 13.88
CA THR A 65 -21.41 12.98 14.50
C THR A 65 -19.90 13.08 14.26
N LEU A 66 -19.43 14.29 13.94
CA LEU A 66 -18.01 14.59 13.77
C LEU A 66 -17.26 14.39 15.09
N LEU A 67 -16.13 13.70 15.03
CA LEU A 67 -15.25 13.48 16.18
C LEU A 67 -14.35 14.71 16.36
N THR A 68 -14.23 15.19 17.60
CA THR A 68 -13.52 16.43 17.98
C THR A 68 -12.03 16.41 17.65
N THR A 69 -11.35 15.26 17.75
CA THR A 69 -9.90 15.17 17.48
C THR A 69 -9.50 13.86 16.76
N PRO A 70 -9.70 13.75 15.43
CA PRO A 70 -9.23 12.60 14.68
C PRO A 70 -7.70 12.48 14.75
N VAL A 71 -7.22 11.28 15.02
CA VAL A 71 -5.80 10.95 15.13
C VAL A 71 -5.23 10.53 13.78
N ARG A 72 -4.01 10.98 13.47
CA ARG A 72 -3.32 10.69 12.21
C ARG A 72 -3.12 9.19 11.98
N VAL A 73 -3.28 8.77 10.72
CA VAL A 73 -3.02 7.38 10.30
C VAL A 73 -1.54 7.17 10.01
N GLY A 74 -1.00 6.07 10.54
CA GLY A 74 0.38 5.64 10.36
C GLY A 74 0.63 4.96 9.01
N PHE A 75 1.90 4.60 8.79
CA PHE A 75 2.34 4.00 7.52
C PHE A 75 1.62 2.69 7.18
N PHE A 76 1.40 1.84 8.20
CA PHE A 76 0.67 0.58 8.11
C PHE A 76 -0.85 0.72 8.30
N GLY A 77 -1.37 1.94 8.31
CA GLY A 77 -2.79 2.17 8.53
C GLY A 77 -3.21 2.15 10.00
N GLN A 78 -2.32 2.16 10.98
CA GLN A 78 -2.68 2.19 12.40
C GLN A 78 -2.87 3.63 12.90
N SER A 79 -3.76 3.87 13.88
CA SER A 79 -3.86 5.19 14.52
C SER A 79 -2.59 5.53 15.29
N LYS A 80 -1.92 6.64 14.96
CA LYS A 80 -0.74 7.12 15.70
C LYS A 80 -1.17 7.94 16.91
N LYS A 81 -1.31 7.28 18.07
CA LYS A 81 -1.63 7.94 19.35
C LYS A 81 -0.83 9.24 19.52
N ASN A 82 -1.52 10.28 20.02
CA ASN A 82 -0.96 11.58 20.39
C ASN A 82 -0.49 12.45 19.21
N LYS A 83 -0.97 12.19 17.98
CA LYS A 83 -0.78 13.09 16.84
C LYS A 83 -2.12 13.41 16.18
N PRO A 84 -2.71 14.59 16.46
CA PRO A 84 -3.96 14.98 15.80
C PRO A 84 -3.75 15.10 14.29
N ALA A 85 -4.82 14.88 13.53
CA ALA A 85 -4.85 15.15 12.10
C ALA A 85 -4.88 16.67 11.89
N GLU A 86 -3.88 17.20 11.17
CA GLU A 86 -3.75 18.64 10.91
C GLU A 86 -4.89 19.18 10.03
N ASN A 87 -5.36 18.37 9.08
CA ASN A 87 -6.41 18.74 8.13
C ASN A 87 -7.31 17.52 7.87
N VAL A 88 -8.62 17.69 8.09
CA VAL A 88 -9.63 16.61 7.99
C VAL A 88 -9.74 16.08 6.57
N GLU A 89 -9.80 16.94 5.55
CA GLU A 89 -9.96 16.53 4.14
C GLU A 89 -8.74 15.74 3.66
N LYS A 90 -7.53 16.25 3.93
CA LYS A 90 -6.29 15.53 3.62
C LYS A 90 -6.22 14.20 4.36
N HIS A 91 -6.73 14.14 5.59
CA HIS A 91 -6.78 12.92 6.38
C HIS A 91 -7.77 11.89 5.83
N LYS A 92 -8.94 12.31 5.34
CA LYS A 92 -9.91 11.44 4.62
C LYS A 92 -9.25 10.74 3.43
N LEU A 93 -8.45 11.46 2.66
CA LEU A 93 -7.71 10.89 1.54
C LEU A 93 -6.57 9.95 2.00
N LEU A 94 -5.87 10.26 3.10
CA LEU A 94 -4.84 9.38 3.69
C LEU A 94 -5.44 8.08 4.27
N LEU A 95 -6.62 8.15 4.88
CA LEU A 95 -7.39 6.97 5.30
C LEU A 95 -7.68 6.06 4.12
N THR A 96 -8.19 6.66 3.03
CA THR A 96 -8.45 5.97 1.77
C THR A 96 -7.18 5.33 1.22
N GLU A 97 -6.05 6.04 1.18
CA GLU A 97 -4.77 5.44 0.76
C GLU A 97 -4.43 4.18 1.56
N LYS A 98 -4.73 4.15 2.87
CA LYS A 98 -4.52 3.00 3.77
C LYS A 98 -5.64 1.97 3.76
N LYS A 99 -6.55 2.04 2.78
CA LYS A 99 -7.68 1.12 2.61
C LYS A 99 -8.63 1.14 3.81
N ARG A 100 -8.86 2.34 4.35
CA ARG A 100 -9.84 2.61 5.40
C ARG A 100 -10.95 3.51 4.87
N CYS A 101 -12.11 3.40 5.49
CA CYS A 101 -13.21 4.33 5.25
C CYS A 101 -12.78 5.75 5.63
N PRO A 102 -13.01 6.76 4.78
CA PRO A 102 -12.70 8.16 5.08
C PRO A 102 -13.54 8.71 6.25
N ALA A 103 -14.74 8.19 6.47
CA ALA A 103 -15.62 8.59 7.57
C ALA A 103 -15.25 7.87 8.88
N CYS A 104 -15.56 6.58 9.02
CA CYS A 104 -15.46 5.85 10.28
C CYS A 104 -14.10 5.17 10.56
N GLY A 105 -13.16 5.20 9.61
CA GLY A 105 -11.86 4.57 9.76
C GLY A 105 -11.84 3.03 9.72
N THR A 106 -12.98 2.35 9.53
CA THR A 106 -13.06 0.88 9.36
C THR A 106 -12.23 0.43 8.15
N ARG A 107 -11.55 -0.71 8.25
CA ARG A 107 -10.79 -1.30 7.13
C ARG A 107 -11.73 -1.82 6.05
N LEU A 108 -11.40 -1.50 4.80
CA LEU A 108 -12.12 -1.96 3.63
C LEU A 108 -11.50 -3.27 3.11
N GLU A 109 -12.29 -4.34 3.02
CA GLU A 109 -11.78 -5.67 2.66
C GLU A 109 -11.81 -5.93 1.15
N THR A 110 -12.78 -5.36 0.44
CA THR A 110 -12.93 -5.59 -1.00
C THR A 110 -11.91 -4.78 -1.81
N ARG A 111 -11.56 -5.28 -2.99
CA ARG A 111 -10.66 -4.62 -3.95
C ARG A 111 -11.47 -4.01 -5.09
N ASN A 112 -12.26 -3.01 -4.75
CA ASN A 112 -13.09 -2.26 -5.68
C ASN A 112 -13.09 -0.78 -5.25
N PRO A 113 -12.92 0.20 -6.16
CA PRO A 113 -13.19 1.60 -5.85
C PRO A 113 -14.64 1.82 -5.39
N HIS A 114 -15.62 1.17 -6.03
CA HIS A 114 -17.03 1.27 -5.69
C HIS A 114 -17.38 0.23 -4.63
N GLN A 115 -17.23 0.60 -3.36
CA GLN A 115 -17.62 -0.24 -2.23
C GLN A 115 -18.24 0.60 -1.11
N ALA A 116 -19.30 0.08 -0.50
CA ALA A 116 -19.84 0.64 0.74
C ALA A 116 -19.01 0.16 1.94
N CYS A 117 -18.83 1.02 2.92
CA CYS A 117 -18.21 0.63 4.18
C CYS A 117 -19.12 -0.37 4.93
N PRO A 118 -18.61 -1.52 5.40
CA PRO A 118 -19.42 -2.49 6.14
C PRO A 118 -19.89 -1.99 7.51
N SER A 119 -19.28 -0.94 8.07
CA SER A 119 -19.67 -0.40 9.39
C SER A 119 -20.61 0.79 9.31
N CYS A 120 -20.34 1.76 8.43
CA CYS A 120 -21.08 3.03 8.39
C CYS A 120 -21.83 3.27 7.06
N GLY A 121 -21.78 2.32 6.12
CA GLY A 121 -22.44 2.45 4.82
C GLY A 121 -21.82 3.48 3.86
N HIS A 122 -20.81 4.26 4.26
CA HIS A 122 -20.21 5.28 3.41
C HIS A 122 -19.68 4.70 2.09
N GLU A 123 -20.17 5.23 0.96
CA GLU A 123 -19.81 4.79 -0.39
C GLU A 123 -18.50 5.46 -0.83
N LEU A 124 -17.49 4.63 -1.10
CA LEU A 124 -16.18 5.11 -1.51
C LEU A 124 -16.20 5.60 -2.97
N PHE A 125 -15.58 6.76 -3.22
CA PHE A 125 -15.44 7.38 -4.55
C PHE A 125 -16.77 7.69 -5.29
N LYS A 126 -17.90 7.75 -4.58
CA LYS A 126 -19.16 8.25 -5.15
C LYS A 126 -19.06 9.69 -5.64
N ASP A 127 -18.37 10.53 -4.84
CA ASP A 127 -18.11 11.91 -5.19
C ASP A 127 -16.95 12.01 -6.21
N PRO A 128 -17.19 12.54 -7.43
CA PRO A 128 -16.15 12.71 -8.43
C PRO A 128 -15.05 13.68 -7.97
N GLN A 129 -15.38 14.68 -7.14
CA GLN A 129 -14.39 15.64 -6.65
C GLN A 129 -13.38 14.93 -5.72
N PHE A 130 -13.89 14.17 -4.74
CA PHE A 130 -13.04 13.34 -3.87
C PHE A 130 -12.13 12.37 -4.65
N ALA A 131 -12.64 11.76 -5.73
CA ALA A 131 -11.83 10.88 -6.56
C ALA A 131 -10.72 11.63 -7.31
N GLN A 132 -11.00 12.84 -7.80
CA GLN A 132 -10.00 13.69 -8.44
C GLN A 132 -8.93 14.18 -7.44
N ASP A 133 -9.33 14.56 -6.23
CA ASP A 133 -8.42 14.96 -5.15
C ASP A 133 -7.51 13.82 -4.72
N TYR A 134 -8.03 12.59 -4.72
CA TYR A 134 -7.22 11.39 -4.48
C TYR A 134 -6.19 11.17 -5.61
N LEU A 135 -6.61 11.29 -6.87
CA LEU A 135 -5.72 11.15 -8.03
C LEU A 135 -4.63 12.23 -8.06
N SER A 136 -4.98 13.48 -7.74
CA SER A 136 -4.04 14.61 -7.71
C SER A 136 -3.04 14.45 -6.56
N MET A 137 -3.49 14.01 -5.38
CA MET A 137 -2.60 13.77 -4.24
C MET A 137 -1.54 12.70 -4.54
N VAL A 138 -1.91 11.61 -5.22
CA VAL A 138 -0.93 10.59 -5.64
C VAL A 138 -0.05 11.12 -6.79
N GLY A 139 -0.63 11.89 -7.72
CA GLY A 139 0.08 12.53 -8.83
C GLY A 139 1.16 13.51 -8.39
N ASN A 140 0.91 14.31 -7.35
CA ASN A 140 1.87 15.26 -6.80
C ASN A 140 3.13 14.59 -6.23
N ARG A 141 3.08 13.28 -5.93
CA ARG A 141 4.24 12.49 -5.50
C ARG A 141 5.10 12.00 -6.66
N LEU A 142 4.63 12.09 -7.90
CA LEU A 142 5.32 11.55 -9.08
C LEU A 142 6.69 12.19 -9.25
N PHE A 143 6.73 13.52 -9.36
CA PHE A 143 7.98 14.26 -9.58
C PHE A 143 9.03 14.03 -8.47
N PRO A 144 8.72 14.19 -7.16
CA PRO A 144 9.72 13.95 -6.12
C PRO A 144 10.19 12.48 -6.08
N VAL A 145 9.30 11.52 -6.31
CA VAL A 145 9.69 10.10 -6.38
C VAL A 145 10.60 9.82 -7.58
N LEU A 146 10.33 10.43 -8.75
CA LEU A 146 11.19 10.28 -9.92
C LEU A 146 12.59 10.86 -9.68
N LEU A 147 12.70 12.03 -9.04
CA LEU A 147 14.00 12.61 -8.66
C LEU A 147 14.78 11.70 -7.72
N ILE A 148 14.11 11.14 -6.69
CA ILE A 148 14.74 10.18 -5.77
C ILE A 148 15.17 8.92 -6.53
N CYS A 149 14.34 8.39 -7.44
CA CYS A 149 14.70 7.23 -8.26
C CYS A 149 15.88 7.52 -9.18
N LEU A 150 15.97 8.73 -9.74
CA LEU A 150 17.07 9.16 -10.60
C LEU A 150 18.37 9.17 -9.78
N GLY A 151 18.36 9.80 -8.60
CA GLY A 151 19.51 9.81 -7.69
C GLY A 151 19.93 8.41 -7.25
N LEU A 152 18.98 7.53 -6.94
CA LEU A 152 19.28 6.14 -6.57
C LEU A 152 19.85 5.34 -7.74
N SER A 153 19.49 5.65 -8.98
CA SER A 153 19.94 4.87 -10.14
C SER A 153 21.43 4.97 -10.44
N PHE A 154 22.14 5.93 -9.81
CA PHE A 154 23.60 6.00 -9.85
C PHE A 154 24.27 4.89 -9.03
N ILE A 155 23.56 4.28 -8.07
CA ILE A 155 24.07 3.19 -7.24
C ILE A 155 23.59 1.85 -7.83
N PRO A 156 24.46 1.05 -8.47
CA PRO A 156 24.05 -0.22 -9.06
C PRO A 156 23.53 -1.20 -7.98
N PHE A 157 22.57 -2.05 -8.38
CA PHE A 157 21.85 -3.03 -7.54
C PHE A 157 21.06 -2.45 -6.34
N ILE A 158 21.73 -1.82 -5.38
CA ILE A 158 21.12 -1.25 -4.17
C ILE A 158 20.12 -0.15 -4.54
N GLY A 159 20.54 0.75 -5.44
CA GLY A 159 19.70 1.82 -5.93
C GLY A 159 18.46 1.33 -6.68
N LEU A 160 18.60 0.24 -7.45
CA LEU A 160 17.46 -0.42 -8.08
C LEU A 160 16.51 -0.98 -7.04
N VAL A 161 17.00 -1.76 -6.08
CA VAL A 161 16.14 -2.41 -5.07
C VAL A 161 15.38 -1.35 -4.26
N ILE A 162 16.09 -0.34 -3.75
CA ILE A 162 15.49 0.73 -2.96
C ILE A 162 14.54 1.56 -3.81
N GLY A 163 14.94 1.97 -5.02
CA GLY A 163 14.10 2.75 -5.91
C GLY A 163 12.82 2.02 -6.30
N VAL A 164 12.90 0.70 -6.54
CA VAL A 164 11.74 -0.17 -6.77
C VAL A 164 10.80 -0.18 -5.58
N ILE A 165 11.32 -0.29 -4.36
CA ILE A 165 10.50 -0.24 -3.14
C ILE A 165 9.81 1.12 -3.03
N ILE A 166 10.55 2.22 -3.23
CA ILE A 166 10.04 3.59 -3.07
C ILE A 166 8.89 3.87 -4.04
N TYR A 167 9.06 3.66 -5.35
CA TYR A 167 7.99 3.96 -6.29
C TYR A 167 6.81 2.97 -6.12
N ARG A 168 7.07 1.70 -5.77
CA ARG A 168 5.98 0.75 -5.55
C ARG A 168 5.12 1.13 -4.36
N VAL A 169 5.72 1.59 -3.26
CA VAL A 169 4.97 2.02 -2.08
C VAL A 169 4.23 3.34 -2.33
N ASN A 170 4.87 4.31 -2.99
CA ASN A 170 4.32 5.67 -3.10
C ASN A 170 3.40 5.89 -4.30
N LEU A 171 3.65 5.21 -5.43
CA LEU A 171 2.95 5.45 -6.70
C LEU A 171 2.06 4.28 -7.14
N VAL A 172 2.42 3.04 -6.78
CA VAL A 172 1.70 1.84 -7.25
C VAL A 172 0.71 1.32 -6.20
N ALA A 173 1.15 1.22 -4.94
CA ALA A 173 0.36 0.66 -3.85
C ALA A 173 -0.99 1.37 -3.63
N PRO A 174 -1.11 2.71 -3.77
CA PRO A 174 -2.40 3.39 -3.64
C PRO A 174 -3.46 2.84 -4.62
N PHE A 175 -3.12 2.74 -5.91
CA PHE A 175 -4.04 2.23 -6.93
C PHE A 175 -4.26 0.72 -6.85
N ARG A 176 -3.18 -0.05 -6.65
CA ARG A 176 -3.22 -1.53 -6.64
C ARG A 176 -4.16 -2.10 -5.56
N ARG A 177 -4.42 -1.36 -4.47
CA ARG A 177 -5.32 -1.79 -3.39
C ARG A 177 -6.78 -1.88 -3.83
N TYR A 178 -7.16 -1.16 -4.88
CA TYR A 178 -8.53 -1.04 -5.39
C TYR A 178 -8.77 -1.75 -6.71
N ILE A 179 -7.72 -2.26 -7.37
CA ILE A 179 -7.84 -2.98 -8.64
C ILE A 179 -8.08 -4.47 -8.36
N PRO A 180 -9.09 -5.11 -9.00
CA PRO A 180 -9.38 -6.51 -8.79
C PRO A 180 -8.24 -7.41 -9.31
N LEU A 181 -8.16 -8.62 -8.76
CA LEU A 181 -7.03 -9.53 -9.01
C LEU A 181 -6.90 -9.93 -10.49
N HIS A 182 -8.02 -10.14 -11.18
CA HIS A 182 -8.07 -10.61 -12.56
C HIS A 182 -7.47 -9.59 -13.54
N SER A 183 -7.80 -8.30 -13.41
CA SER A 183 -7.26 -7.24 -14.27
C SER A 183 -5.79 -6.95 -14.00
N SER A 184 -5.27 -7.35 -12.83
CA SER A 184 -3.86 -7.20 -12.47
C SER A 184 -2.93 -8.29 -12.99
N PHE A 185 -3.46 -9.41 -13.53
CA PHE A 185 -2.62 -10.56 -13.93
C PHE A 185 -1.70 -10.22 -15.09
N PHE A 186 -2.24 -9.64 -16.17
CA PHE A 186 -1.48 -9.25 -17.35
C PHE A 186 -0.43 -8.18 -17.02
N ILE A 187 -0.82 -7.17 -16.24
CA ILE A 187 0.08 -6.08 -15.78
C ILE A 187 1.26 -6.66 -14.99
N LYS A 188 1.04 -7.62 -14.10
CA LYS A 188 2.13 -8.25 -13.31
C LYS A 188 3.13 -8.99 -14.19
N TRP A 189 2.66 -9.74 -15.18
CA TRP A 189 3.53 -10.51 -16.07
C TRP A 189 4.33 -9.60 -17.00
N MET A 190 3.67 -8.59 -17.57
CA MET A 190 4.34 -7.61 -18.43
C MET A 190 5.43 -6.85 -17.66
N ILE A 191 5.17 -6.48 -16.40
CA ILE A 191 6.17 -5.83 -15.52
C ILE A 191 7.33 -6.78 -15.19
N ARG A 192 7.07 -8.07 -14.91
CA ARG A 192 8.13 -9.04 -14.63
C ARG A 192 9.05 -9.24 -15.83
N LEU A 193 8.47 -9.41 -17.02
CA LEU A 193 9.23 -9.56 -18.26
C LEU A 193 10.07 -8.30 -18.53
N PHE A 194 9.45 -7.12 -18.36
CA PHE A 194 10.15 -5.85 -18.53
C PHE A 194 11.30 -5.67 -17.52
N PHE A 195 11.14 -6.10 -16.28
CA PHE A 195 12.20 -6.04 -15.28
C PHE A 195 13.34 -7.01 -15.57
N PHE A 196 13.04 -8.18 -16.12
CA PHE A 196 14.06 -9.11 -16.56
C PHE A 196 14.93 -8.49 -17.67
N ILE A 197 14.30 -7.85 -18.65
CA ILE A 197 14.99 -7.12 -19.72
C ILE A 197 15.82 -5.96 -19.16
N LEU A 198 15.26 -5.18 -18.24
CA LEU A 198 15.96 -4.02 -17.64
C LEU A 198 17.16 -4.40 -16.77
N ILE A 199 17.09 -5.52 -16.06
CA ILE A 199 18.24 -6.04 -15.30
C ILE A 199 19.37 -6.43 -16.28
N ALA A 200 19.03 -7.02 -17.43
CA ALA A 200 20.02 -7.31 -18.47
C ALA A 200 20.63 -6.02 -19.08
N VAL A 201 19.84 -4.96 -19.24
CA VAL A 201 20.29 -3.66 -19.77
C VAL A 201 21.15 -2.87 -18.77
N GLN A 202 21.03 -3.15 -17.47
CA GLN A 202 21.82 -2.49 -16.43
C GLN A 202 23.32 -2.78 -16.48
N LEU A 203 23.74 -3.79 -17.24
CA LEU A 203 25.14 -4.07 -17.55
C LEU A 203 25.77 -2.98 -18.44
N ILE A 204 24.97 -2.14 -19.11
CA ILE A 204 25.45 -1.07 -19.96
C ILE A 204 25.68 0.20 -19.12
N PRO A 205 26.94 0.68 -18.98
CA PRO A 205 27.23 1.90 -18.24
C PRO A 205 26.52 3.11 -18.88
N GLY A 206 25.92 3.96 -18.05
CA GLY A 206 25.12 5.12 -18.47
C GLY A 206 23.62 4.85 -18.64
N VAL A 207 23.21 3.66 -19.11
CA VAL A 207 21.78 3.35 -19.29
C VAL A 207 21.10 3.08 -17.94
N GLY A 208 21.82 2.48 -16.99
CA GLY A 208 21.32 2.17 -15.65
C GLY A 208 20.73 3.35 -14.88
N ALA A 209 21.22 4.58 -15.12
CA ALA A 209 20.76 5.80 -14.45
C ALA A 209 19.29 6.15 -14.76
N VAL A 210 18.79 5.76 -15.93
CA VAL A 210 17.45 6.13 -16.41
C VAL A 210 16.44 5.00 -16.18
N VAL A 211 16.91 3.78 -15.91
CA VAL A 211 16.08 2.58 -15.78
C VAL A 211 15.01 2.72 -14.70
N VAL A 212 15.38 3.09 -13.47
CA VAL A 212 14.42 3.12 -12.34
C VAL A 212 13.36 4.22 -12.51
N PRO A 213 13.70 5.48 -12.90
CA PRO A 213 12.70 6.49 -13.23
C PRO A 213 11.73 6.06 -14.34
N VAL A 214 12.23 5.43 -15.40
CA VAL A 214 11.38 4.92 -16.49
C VAL A 214 10.45 3.82 -16.00
N MET A 215 10.94 2.87 -15.19
CA MET A 215 10.11 1.86 -14.54
C MET A 215 9.02 2.50 -13.69
N ALA A 216 9.36 3.49 -12.86
CA ALA A 216 8.43 4.17 -11.98
C ALA A 216 7.31 4.85 -12.78
N LEU A 217 7.67 5.55 -13.87
CA LEU A 217 6.72 6.25 -14.74
C LEU A 217 5.77 5.28 -15.47
N ILE A 218 6.29 4.20 -16.05
CA ILE A 218 5.49 3.18 -16.75
C ILE A 218 4.52 2.52 -15.77
N ASN A 219 5.00 2.14 -14.58
CA ASN A 219 4.16 1.55 -13.54
C ASN A 219 3.06 2.53 -13.10
N TYR A 220 3.42 3.75 -12.74
CA TYR A 220 2.45 4.76 -12.32
C TYR A 220 1.36 4.98 -13.38
N ARG A 221 1.73 5.18 -14.65
CA ARG A 221 0.76 5.38 -15.74
C ARG A 221 -0.14 4.17 -15.95
N SER A 222 0.43 2.96 -15.93
CA SER A 222 -0.32 1.72 -16.12
C SER A 222 -1.35 1.49 -15.01
N TYR A 223 -0.93 1.64 -13.75
CA TYR A 223 -1.83 1.46 -12.60
C TYR A 223 -2.86 2.59 -12.49
N ARG A 224 -2.49 3.85 -12.76
CA ARG A 224 -3.43 4.97 -12.79
C ARG A 224 -4.50 4.78 -13.86
N ARG A 225 -4.11 4.44 -15.09
CA ARG A 225 -5.07 4.17 -16.18
C ARG A 225 -6.02 3.03 -15.83
N SER A 226 -5.50 1.96 -15.23
CA SER A 226 -6.32 0.82 -14.80
C SER A 226 -7.29 1.22 -13.71
N PHE A 227 -6.84 1.98 -12.71
CA PHE A 227 -7.71 2.49 -11.64
C PHE A 227 -8.82 3.40 -12.19
N VAL A 228 -8.49 4.35 -13.07
CA VAL A 228 -9.49 5.24 -13.71
C VAL A 228 -10.50 4.45 -14.53
N LYS A 229 -10.07 3.40 -15.25
CA LYS A 229 -10.98 2.51 -15.97
C LYS A 229 -11.96 1.79 -15.05
N VAL A 230 -11.48 1.29 -13.90
CA VAL A 230 -12.36 0.62 -12.92
C VAL A 230 -13.26 1.64 -12.21
N LEU A 231 -12.80 2.86 -12.00
CA LEU A 231 -13.60 3.93 -11.41
C LEU A 231 -14.74 4.39 -12.33
N ALA A 232 -14.51 4.37 -13.64
CA ALA A 232 -15.52 4.75 -14.64
C ALA A 232 -16.48 3.61 -15.03
N ALA A 233 -16.22 2.39 -14.56
CA ALA A 233 -17.05 1.20 -14.79
C ALA A 233 -18.07 1.04 -13.66
#